data_AF-A0A5C4SLD2-F1
#
_entry.id   AF-A0A5C4SLD2-F1
#
_cell.length_a   1.000
_cell.length_b   1.000
_cell.length_c   1.000
_cell.angle_alpha   90.00
_cell.angle_beta   90.00
_cell.angle_gamma   90.00
#
_symmetry.space_group_name_H-M   'P 1'
#
loop_
_entity.id
_entity.type
_entity.pdbx_description
1 polymer ?
#
loop_
_entity_poly.entity_id
_entity_poly.type
_entity_poly.pdbx_seq_one_letter_code
_entity_poly.pdbx_strand_id
1 'polypeptide(L)'
;MPLRTSLFFGAMLALSLISPAWSNSGGYSLVGDGSFFMRTSTTEAPERGRDRSLGSGRSRSLGGNLGGSLELGAGRSPATDDTTGRGAVSLNPSAASLFRGRSGGSLFASPVMASVDVAEIMNVIAQAEAGRADYDAVQHGARIKPPAPPTQMTLQQIYTWIKDTPGQSHAIGRYQFIPATLKRLAGHQGVPLNRRFNAALQDQLAHQLIEEAGLSAFKAGKMEQVTFMNNLAKIWAGLPTSSGKSHYHNYAGNKATVTWASFKAQMDQIFSG
;
A
#
# COMPACT_ATOMS: atom_id res chain seq x y z
N MET A 1 44.71 51.35 10.03
CA MET A 1 43.67 50.78 10.90
C MET A 1 43.56 51.67 12.14
N PRO A 2 42.36 52.14 12.48
CA PRO A 2 41.74 51.65 13.71
C PRO A 2 40.25 51.31 13.57
N LEU A 3 39.62 50.96 14.69
CA LEU A 3 38.34 50.26 14.80
C LEU A 3 37.11 51.08 14.37
N ARG A 4 36.03 50.37 14.01
CA ARG A 4 34.65 50.86 14.11
C ARG A 4 33.85 49.99 15.09
N THR A 5 33.08 50.67 15.93
CA THR A 5 32.30 50.11 17.04
C THR A 5 30.80 50.23 16.72
N SER A 6 29.95 49.52 17.48
CA SER A 6 28.52 49.80 17.69
C SER A 6 27.55 49.39 16.57
N LEU A 7 26.27 49.03 16.84
CA LEU A 7 25.58 48.69 18.10
C LEU A 7 24.32 47.85 17.79
N PHE A 8 23.69 47.30 18.83
CA PHE A 8 22.43 46.56 18.76
C PHE A 8 21.23 47.41 18.27
N PHE A 9 20.28 46.76 17.60
CA PHE A 9 18.85 47.08 17.71
C PHE A 9 18.04 45.79 17.67
N GLY A 10 17.06 45.65 18.57
CA GLY A 10 16.06 44.58 18.55
C GLY A 10 14.66 45.18 18.51
N ALA A 11 13.68 44.38 18.06
CA ALA A 11 12.26 44.71 18.21
C ALA A 11 11.42 43.42 18.28
N MET A 12 10.63 43.27 19.35
CA MET A 12 9.50 42.33 19.41
C MET A 12 8.30 42.87 18.63
N LEU A 13 7.41 41.97 18.19
CA LEU A 13 5.93 42.03 18.16
C LEU A 13 5.43 40.89 17.23
N ALA A 14 4.24 40.31 17.32
CA ALA A 14 3.32 40.12 18.45
C ALA A 14 2.33 38.99 18.08
N LEU A 15 1.73 38.38 19.11
CA LEU A 15 0.68 37.37 18.96
C LEU A 15 -0.68 38.04 18.67
N SER A 16 -1.49 37.48 17.78
CA SER A 16 -2.93 37.80 17.73
C SER A 16 -3.77 36.59 17.30
N LEU A 17 -4.74 36.26 18.16
CA LEU A 17 -5.81 35.29 17.93
C LEU A 17 -7.10 36.08 17.72
N ILE A 18 -7.87 35.79 16.66
CA ILE A 18 -9.34 35.99 16.64
C ILE A 18 -9.96 34.84 15.84
N SER A 19 -10.92 34.16 16.47
CA SER A 19 -11.99 33.42 15.79
C SER A 19 -13.31 34.17 15.98
N PRO A 20 -14.27 34.05 15.06
CA PRO A 20 -15.68 34.04 15.44
C PRO A 20 -16.41 32.77 14.98
N ALA A 21 -17.63 32.61 15.51
CA ALA A 21 -18.36 31.35 15.56
C ALA A 21 -19.32 31.09 14.38
N TRP A 22 -20.04 29.98 14.49
CA TRP A 22 -20.91 29.37 13.48
C TRP A 22 -22.08 30.25 13.00
N SER A 23 -22.57 29.93 11.79
CA SER A 23 -23.99 30.02 11.46
C SER A 23 -24.41 28.76 10.72
N ASN A 24 -25.61 28.26 11.00
CA ASN A 24 -26.13 26.98 10.54
C ASN A 24 -27.33 27.23 9.63
N SER A 25 -27.34 26.67 8.42
CA SER A 25 -28.57 26.53 7.62
C SER A 25 -28.52 25.21 6.86
N GLY A 26 -29.59 24.41 7.00
CA GLY A 26 -29.63 23.03 6.53
C GLY A 26 -30.14 22.89 5.10
N GLY A 27 -29.66 21.84 4.42
CA GLY A 27 -30.17 21.32 3.16
C GLY A 27 -29.87 19.82 3.09
N TYR A 28 -30.84 19.01 2.68
CA TYR A 28 -30.81 17.56 2.90
C TYR A 28 -30.05 16.77 1.82
N SER A 29 -29.28 15.77 2.29
CA SER A 29 -29.11 14.39 1.77
C SER A 29 -29.03 14.14 0.26
N LEU A 30 -28.00 13.40 -0.17
CA LEU A 30 -28.15 12.02 -0.68
C LEU A 30 -26.79 11.38 -1.05
N VAL A 31 -26.44 10.32 -0.33
CA VAL A 31 -25.61 9.11 -0.66
C VAL A 31 -25.08 8.58 0.67
N GLY A 32 -25.31 7.29 0.95
CA GLY A 32 -25.22 6.75 2.31
C GLY A 32 -23.83 6.30 2.76
N ASP A 33 -23.45 6.68 3.99
CA ASP A 33 -22.26 6.19 4.68
C ASP A 33 -22.46 4.79 5.28
N GLY A 34 -21.71 3.82 4.76
CA GLY A 34 -21.70 2.45 5.27
C GLY A 34 -20.87 2.29 6.55
N SER A 35 -21.47 2.57 7.72
CA SER A 35 -20.84 2.34 9.03
C SER A 35 -21.23 0.99 9.64
N PHE A 36 -20.28 0.04 9.65
CA PHE A 36 -20.46 -1.30 10.23
C PHE A 36 -19.08 -1.94 10.56
N PHE A 37 -18.77 -2.44 11.76
CA PHE A 37 -19.46 -2.38 13.06
C PHE A 37 -18.44 -2.63 14.20
N MET A 38 -18.54 -1.94 15.34
CA MET A 38 -17.64 -2.15 16.52
C MET A 38 -18.43 -2.83 17.64
N ARG A 39 -18.14 -4.11 17.93
CA ARG A 39 -18.88 -4.91 18.91
C ARG A 39 -18.11 -5.07 20.23
N THR A 40 -18.35 -4.18 21.19
CA THR A 40 -17.98 -4.43 22.59
C THR A 40 -19.07 -5.26 23.27
N SER A 41 -18.77 -6.53 23.59
CA SER A 41 -19.67 -7.39 24.35
C SER A 41 -19.52 -7.15 25.84
N THR A 42 -20.48 -6.42 26.43
CA THR A 42 -20.62 -6.31 27.89
C THR A 42 -21.65 -7.35 28.36
N THR A 43 -21.29 -8.13 29.38
CA THR A 43 -22.11 -9.25 29.88
C THR A 43 -23.19 -8.77 30.85
N GLU A 44 -24.47 -8.93 30.50
CA GLU A 44 -25.58 -8.85 31.45
C GLU A 44 -25.89 -10.23 32.05
N ALA A 45 -26.27 -10.23 33.34
CA ALA A 45 -26.66 -11.42 34.08
C ALA A 45 -28.19 -11.44 34.31
N PRO A 46 -28.87 -12.59 34.13
CA PRO A 46 -30.32 -12.67 34.37
C PRO A 46 -30.64 -12.93 35.86
N GLU A 47 -31.77 -12.35 36.30
CA GLU A 47 -32.29 -12.50 37.66
C GLU A 47 -32.78 -13.93 37.99
N ARG A 48 -32.88 -14.22 39.29
CA ARG A 48 -33.21 -15.56 39.82
C ARG A 48 -34.58 -15.58 40.51
N GLY A 49 -35.63 -15.83 39.74
CA GLY A 49 -36.96 -16.20 40.26
C GLY A 49 -36.96 -17.58 40.92
N ARG A 50 -37.78 -17.76 41.97
CA ARG A 50 -37.89 -19.02 42.75
C ARG A 50 -39.17 -19.76 42.37
N ASP A 51 -39.12 -21.09 42.29
CA ASP A 51 -40.10 -21.92 43.00
C ASP A 51 -39.54 -23.31 43.38
N ARG A 52 -40.27 -24.05 44.22
CA ARG A 52 -39.99 -25.36 44.84
C ARG A 52 -40.67 -26.47 43.99
N SER A 53 -40.58 -27.80 44.20
CA SER A 53 -40.00 -28.66 45.26
C SER A 53 -39.85 -30.13 44.77
N LEU A 54 -39.24 -31.00 45.60
CA LEU A 54 -39.38 -32.48 45.68
C LEU A 54 -38.75 -33.40 44.60
N GLY A 55 -38.10 -34.49 45.05
CA GLY A 55 -38.05 -35.76 44.27
C GLY A 55 -36.74 -36.57 44.20
N SER A 56 -36.28 -37.17 45.31
CA SER A 56 -35.55 -38.46 45.40
C SER A 56 -34.72 -39.01 44.21
N GLY A 57 -33.40 -39.22 44.41
CA GLY A 57 -32.59 -40.13 43.57
C GLY A 57 -31.12 -40.32 44.01
N ARG A 58 -30.72 -41.54 44.40
CA ARG A 58 -29.33 -41.91 44.75
C ARG A 58 -28.49 -42.22 43.50
N SER A 59 -27.20 -41.84 43.47
CA SER A 59 -26.06 -42.79 43.33
C SER A 59 -24.68 -42.12 43.53
N ARG A 60 -23.60 -42.93 43.59
CA ARG A 60 -22.22 -42.56 43.97
C ARG A 60 -21.22 -42.72 42.81
N SER A 61 -20.11 -41.95 42.83
CA SER A 61 -18.72 -42.27 42.39
C SER A 61 -18.00 -40.95 42.01
N LEU A 62 -17.01 -40.42 42.74
CA LEU A 62 -15.60 -40.82 42.94
C LEU A 62 -14.65 -40.58 41.74
N GLY A 63 -13.58 -39.79 42.00
CA GLY A 63 -12.46 -39.46 41.08
C GLY A 63 -12.67 -38.18 40.25
N GLY A 64 -11.86 -37.12 40.29
CA GLY A 64 -10.68 -36.83 41.11
C GLY A 64 -9.34 -36.93 40.37
N ASN A 65 -8.83 -35.82 39.82
CA ASN A 65 -7.44 -35.39 40.02
C ASN A 65 -7.23 -33.89 39.68
N LEU A 66 -6.16 -33.31 40.23
CA LEU A 66 -5.71 -31.92 40.09
C LEU A 66 -4.35 -31.85 39.37
N GLY A 67 -4.01 -30.67 38.83
CA GLY A 67 -2.66 -30.32 38.38
C GLY A 67 -2.44 -30.49 36.87
N GLY A 68 -1.75 -29.57 36.18
CA GLY A 68 -1.18 -28.32 36.67
C GLY A 68 -0.75 -27.41 35.51
N SER A 69 -0.57 -26.12 35.81
CA SER A 69 -0.24 -25.08 34.83
C SER A 69 1.11 -25.33 34.15
N LEU A 70 1.13 -25.16 32.82
CA LEU A 70 2.32 -24.73 32.07
C LEU A 70 1.88 -23.63 31.08
N GLU A 71 1.85 -22.39 31.57
CA GLU A 71 1.95 -21.24 30.66
C GLU A 71 3.32 -21.28 29.99
N LEU A 72 3.35 -21.08 28.66
CA LEU A 72 4.59 -20.73 27.97
C LEU A 72 4.30 -19.84 26.75
N GLY A 73 4.27 -18.53 27.02
CA GLY A 73 4.80 -17.54 26.09
C GLY A 73 4.01 -17.30 24.79
N ALA A 74 2.79 -16.77 24.89
CA ALA A 74 2.17 -16.02 23.80
C ALA A 74 2.89 -14.67 23.56
N GLY A 75 4.15 -14.73 23.12
CA GLY A 75 5.06 -13.59 22.93
C GLY A 75 5.35 -13.29 21.46
N ARG A 76 4.39 -13.50 20.56
CA ARG A 76 4.57 -13.16 19.14
C ARG A 76 4.29 -11.68 18.93
N SER A 77 5.34 -10.86 19.00
CA SER A 77 5.31 -9.48 18.53
C SER A 77 4.69 -9.43 17.13
N PRO A 78 3.74 -8.51 16.85
CA PRO A 78 3.24 -8.32 15.51
C PRO A 78 4.37 -7.70 14.68
N ALA A 79 5.10 -8.54 13.95
CA ALA A 79 5.88 -8.08 12.81
C ALA A 79 4.93 -7.32 11.90
N THR A 80 5.27 -6.05 11.61
CA THR A 80 4.42 -5.12 10.86
C THR A 80 4.34 -5.55 9.41
N ASP A 81 3.41 -6.46 9.12
CA ASP A 81 3.14 -6.95 7.79
C ASP A 81 2.37 -5.86 7.01
N ASP A 82 3.09 -5.07 6.21
CA ASP A 82 2.61 -3.96 5.32
C ASP A 82 1.73 -4.50 4.15
N THR A 83 0.99 -5.57 4.41
CA THR A 83 0.41 -6.50 3.44
C THR A 83 -1.02 -6.13 3.05
N THR A 84 -1.67 -5.21 3.77
CA THR A 84 -3.07 -4.81 3.51
C THR A 84 -3.23 -3.46 2.81
N GLY A 85 -2.24 -2.56 2.86
CA GLY A 85 -2.43 -1.15 2.49
C GLY A 85 -1.88 -0.68 1.14
N ARG A 86 -0.94 -1.40 0.52
CA ARG A 86 -0.05 -0.84 -0.53
C ARG A 86 -0.13 -1.59 -1.87
N GLY A 87 -1.15 -1.30 -2.66
CA GLY A 87 -1.45 -2.02 -3.92
C GLY A 87 -1.84 -3.50 -3.73
N ALA A 88 -1.87 -3.99 -2.49
CA ALA A 88 -2.25 -5.36 -2.16
C ALA A 88 -3.73 -5.62 -2.46
N VAL A 89 -4.58 -4.59 -2.30
CA VAL A 89 -5.93 -4.53 -2.84
C VAL A 89 -5.88 -3.79 -4.18
N SER A 90 -6.56 -4.33 -5.19
CA SER A 90 -6.70 -3.70 -6.52
C SER A 90 -7.60 -2.48 -6.45
N LEU A 91 -7.17 -1.34 -6.98
CA LEU A 91 -8.00 -0.12 -7.08
C LEU A 91 -9.15 -0.29 -8.08
N ASN A 92 -8.97 -1.07 -9.16
CA ASN A 92 -10.01 -1.41 -10.13
C ASN A 92 -9.87 -2.88 -10.58
N PRO A 93 -10.54 -3.85 -9.92
CA PRO A 93 -10.34 -5.28 -10.20
C PRO A 93 -10.77 -5.70 -11.61
N SER A 94 -11.63 -4.92 -12.29
CA SER A 94 -12.00 -5.16 -13.67
C SER A 94 -10.84 -4.95 -14.64
N ALA A 95 -9.92 -4.02 -14.34
CA ALA A 95 -8.71 -3.79 -15.14
C ALA A 95 -7.76 -5.00 -15.10
N ALA A 96 -7.67 -5.69 -13.96
CA ALA A 96 -6.87 -6.91 -13.82
C ALA A 96 -7.32 -8.05 -14.76
N SER A 97 -8.59 -8.08 -15.15
CA SER A 97 -9.12 -9.08 -16.10
C SER A 97 -8.56 -8.91 -17.51
N LEU A 98 -8.13 -7.70 -17.91
CA LEU A 98 -7.52 -7.43 -19.22
C LEU A 98 -6.18 -8.17 -19.41
N PHE A 99 -5.53 -8.54 -18.31
CA PHE A 99 -4.23 -9.24 -18.30
C PHE A 99 -4.39 -10.76 -18.10
N ARG A 100 -5.61 -11.26 -17.88
CA ARG A 100 -5.89 -12.70 -17.70
C ARG A 100 -6.04 -13.37 -19.07
N GLY A 101 -5.28 -14.44 -19.32
CA GLY A 101 -5.41 -15.26 -20.54
C GLY A 101 -4.46 -14.92 -21.69
N ARG A 102 -3.55 -13.95 -21.54
CA ARG A 102 -2.49 -13.64 -22.52
C ARG A 102 -1.22 -14.50 -22.37
N SER A 103 -1.25 -15.48 -21.47
CA SER A 103 -0.14 -16.35 -21.09
C SER A 103 0.04 -17.54 -22.03
N GLY A 104 0.42 -17.30 -23.30
CA GLY A 104 0.61 -18.42 -24.23
C GLY A 104 0.78 -18.12 -25.72
N GLY A 105 1.42 -17.02 -26.11
CA GLY A 105 1.68 -16.75 -27.52
C GLY A 105 2.26 -15.36 -27.77
N SER A 106 3.32 -15.29 -28.57
CA SER A 106 4.00 -14.10 -29.11
C SER A 106 3.58 -12.73 -28.54
N LEU A 107 4.42 -12.17 -27.66
CA LEU A 107 4.37 -10.73 -27.32
C LEU A 107 4.82 -9.80 -28.48
N PHE A 108 4.96 -10.35 -29.70
CA PHE A 108 5.33 -9.64 -30.92
C PHE A 108 4.32 -9.85 -32.06
N ALA A 109 3.10 -10.28 -31.77
CA ALA A 109 1.97 -10.19 -32.70
C ALA A 109 1.50 -8.72 -32.82
N SER A 110 2.24 -7.97 -33.63
CA SER A 110 2.15 -6.52 -33.87
C SER A 110 2.55 -5.62 -32.69
N PRO A 111 3.57 -4.75 -32.83
CA PRO A 111 3.83 -3.67 -31.89
C PRO A 111 2.81 -2.55 -32.12
N VAL A 112 1.53 -2.82 -31.83
CA VAL A 112 0.55 -1.77 -31.60
C VAL A 112 0.93 -1.14 -30.26
N MET A 113 1.84 -0.17 -30.36
CA MET A 113 2.12 0.87 -29.38
C MET A 113 1.72 0.49 -27.95
N ALA A 114 2.69 0.06 -27.15
CA ALA A 114 2.75 0.64 -25.81
C ALA A 114 2.88 2.15 -26.06
N SER A 115 1.74 2.85 -26.15
CA SER A 115 1.68 4.26 -26.52
C SER A 115 2.62 4.99 -25.58
N VAL A 116 3.46 5.86 -26.14
CA VAL A 116 4.67 6.41 -25.48
C VAL A 116 4.41 6.76 -24.01
N ASP A 117 3.25 7.35 -23.75
CA ASP A 117 2.65 7.57 -22.44
C ASP A 117 2.79 6.44 -21.40
N VAL A 118 2.56 5.16 -21.69
CA VAL A 118 2.67 4.08 -20.67
C VAL A 118 4.12 3.85 -20.24
N ALA A 119 5.05 3.85 -21.21
CA ALA A 119 6.47 3.71 -20.94
C ALA A 119 7.00 4.94 -20.19
N GLU A 120 6.52 6.13 -20.52
CA GLU A 120 6.92 7.35 -19.80
C GLU A 120 6.31 7.42 -18.38
N ILE A 121 5.06 7.01 -18.17
CA ILE A 121 4.49 6.87 -16.80
C ILE A 121 5.34 5.90 -15.98
N MET A 122 5.77 4.78 -16.57
CA MET A 122 6.71 3.85 -15.94
C MET A 122 8.07 4.49 -15.62
N ASN A 123 8.58 5.38 -16.46
CA ASN A 123 9.81 6.14 -16.20
C ASN A 123 9.63 7.11 -15.02
N VAL A 124 8.49 7.82 -14.94
CA VAL A 124 8.14 8.70 -13.81
C VAL A 124 8.09 7.92 -12.49
N ILE A 125 7.45 6.75 -12.49
CA ILE A 125 7.38 5.86 -11.31
C ILE A 125 8.79 5.37 -10.92
N ALA A 126 9.59 4.90 -11.89
CA ALA A 126 10.94 4.37 -11.64
C ALA A 126 11.89 5.41 -11.04
N GLN A 127 11.81 6.67 -11.51
CA GLN A 127 12.56 7.79 -10.93
C GLN A 127 12.20 8.04 -9.46
N ALA A 128 10.93 7.88 -9.10
CA ALA A 128 10.45 8.07 -7.73
C ALA A 128 10.79 6.90 -6.79
N GLU A 129 10.87 5.66 -7.30
CA GLU A 129 10.91 4.43 -6.49
C GLU A 129 12.26 3.70 -6.48
N ALA A 130 12.97 3.61 -7.63
CA ALA A 130 14.13 2.72 -7.79
C ALA A 130 15.48 3.45 -7.97
N GLY A 131 15.45 4.71 -8.43
CA GLY A 131 16.66 5.49 -8.70
C GLY A 131 17.63 4.77 -9.65
N ARG A 132 18.92 4.71 -9.31
CA ARG A 132 19.97 4.13 -10.17
C ARG A 132 19.97 2.60 -10.25
N ALA A 133 19.29 1.91 -9.32
CA ALA A 133 19.30 0.44 -9.28
C ALA A 133 18.23 -0.17 -10.21
N ASP A 134 17.26 0.64 -10.65
CA ASP A 134 16.29 0.30 -11.69
C ASP A 134 15.62 -1.08 -11.46
N TYR A 135 15.55 -1.96 -12.46
CA TYR A 135 14.97 -3.30 -12.38
C TYR A 135 15.60 -4.22 -11.33
N ASP A 136 16.81 -3.91 -10.86
CA ASP A 136 17.51 -4.64 -9.81
C ASP A 136 17.45 -3.94 -8.43
N ALA A 137 16.62 -2.91 -8.28
CA ALA A 137 16.42 -2.22 -7.01
C ALA A 137 15.86 -3.14 -5.92
N VAL A 138 16.44 -3.05 -4.72
CA VAL A 138 16.01 -3.76 -3.52
C VAL A 138 15.99 -2.77 -2.36
N GLN A 139 14.84 -2.61 -1.72
CA GLN A 139 14.60 -1.63 -0.67
C GLN A 139 15.75 -1.55 0.34
N HIS A 140 16.17 -0.33 0.68
CA HIS A 140 17.33 -0.07 1.54
C HIS A 140 17.17 -0.67 2.94
N GLY A 141 15.93 -0.77 3.45
CA GLY A 141 15.60 -1.43 4.72
C GLY A 141 15.73 -2.96 4.73
N ALA A 142 15.97 -3.62 3.60
CA ALA A 142 16.26 -5.05 3.55
C ALA A 142 17.67 -5.32 4.12
N ARG A 143 17.73 -5.90 5.32
CA ARG A 143 18.96 -6.26 6.04
C ARG A 143 19.69 -7.43 5.37
N ILE A 144 18.94 -8.43 4.93
CA ILE A 144 19.42 -9.58 4.16
C ILE A 144 18.98 -9.37 2.72
N LYS A 145 19.93 -9.07 1.83
CA LYS A 145 19.67 -8.87 0.39
C LYS A 145 19.36 -10.20 -0.32
N PRO A 146 18.67 -10.19 -1.47
CA PRO A 146 18.47 -11.39 -2.27
C PRO A 146 19.81 -11.99 -2.74
N PRO A 147 19.86 -13.31 -3.00
CA PRO A 147 21.10 -14.01 -3.37
C PRO A 147 21.61 -13.69 -4.78
N ALA A 148 20.84 -12.98 -5.60
CA ALA A 148 21.18 -12.55 -6.95
C ALA A 148 20.43 -11.24 -7.29
N PRO A 149 20.81 -10.51 -8.36
CA PRO A 149 20.03 -9.37 -8.85
C PRO A 149 18.59 -9.79 -9.19
N PRO A 150 17.55 -9.02 -8.81
CA PRO A 150 16.15 -9.33 -9.06
C PRO A 150 15.82 -9.80 -10.49
N THR A 151 16.42 -9.19 -11.51
CA THR A 151 16.22 -9.56 -12.93
C THR A 151 16.70 -10.97 -13.30
N GLN A 152 17.63 -11.52 -12.52
CA GLN A 152 18.21 -12.86 -12.71
C GLN A 152 17.45 -13.94 -11.93
N MET A 153 16.65 -13.55 -10.93
CA MET A 153 15.88 -14.45 -10.09
C MET A 153 14.57 -14.88 -10.76
N THR A 154 14.08 -16.06 -10.39
CA THR A 154 12.69 -16.50 -10.61
C THR A 154 11.77 -16.00 -9.51
N LEU A 155 10.46 -15.91 -9.78
CA LEU A 155 9.47 -15.60 -8.74
C LEU A 155 9.58 -16.57 -7.54
N GLN A 156 9.85 -17.86 -7.77
CA GLN A 156 10.09 -18.85 -6.72
C GLN A 156 11.28 -18.45 -5.82
N GLN A 157 12.40 -18.02 -6.40
CA GLN A 157 13.57 -17.59 -5.64
C GLN A 157 13.28 -16.31 -4.84
N ILE A 158 12.51 -15.37 -5.40
CA ILE A 158 12.09 -14.15 -4.69
C ILE A 158 11.18 -14.49 -3.50
N TYR A 159 10.17 -15.35 -3.68
CA TYR A 159 9.30 -15.79 -2.58
C TYR A 159 10.05 -16.62 -1.53
N THR A 160 11.09 -17.36 -1.94
CA THR A 160 11.96 -18.10 -1.02
C THR A 160 12.78 -17.13 -0.17
N TRP A 161 13.43 -16.12 -0.78
CA TRP A 161 14.10 -15.03 -0.06
C TRP A 161 13.17 -14.31 0.92
N ILE A 162 11.93 -13.98 0.51
CA ILE A 162 10.92 -13.36 1.39
C ILE A 162 10.61 -14.26 2.59
N LYS A 163 10.34 -15.56 2.35
CA LYS A 163 10.04 -16.55 3.39
C LYS A 163 11.19 -16.72 4.39
N ASP A 164 12.42 -16.75 3.90
CA ASP A 164 13.63 -17.01 4.70
C ASP A 164 14.14 -15.77 5.44
N THR A 165 13.58 -14.59 5.15
CA THR A 165 13.97 -13.32 5.78
C THR A 165 12.76 -12.58 6.38
N PRO A 166 12.01 -13.18 7.33
CA PRO A 166 10.81 -12.56 7.90
C PRO A 166 11.13 -11.28 8.68
N GLY A 167 10.21 -10.32 8.67
CA GLY A 167 10.31 -9.10 9.50
C GLY A 167 11.23 -7.99 8.97
N GLN A 168 11.64 -8.03 7.70
CA GLN A 168 12.27 -6.90 7.00
C GLN A 168 11.37 -6.39 5.85
N SER A 169 11.75 -5.27 5.23
CA SER A 169 11.08 -4.79 4.01
C SER A 169 11.56 -5.55 2.77
N HIS A 170 10.62 -6.04 1.95
CA HIS A 170 10.92 -6.80 0.72
C HIS A 170 10.46 -6.13 -0.58
N ALA A 171 10.32 -4.81 -0.60
CA ALA A 171 10.03 -4.10 -1.85
C ALA A 171 11.19 -4.28 -2.85
N ILE A 172 10.87 -4.70 -4.08
CA ILE A 172 11.82 -5.22 -5.06
C ILE A 172 11.46 -4.79 -6.49
N GLY A 173 12.49 -4.59 -7.32
CA GLY A 173 12.38 -4.20 -8.72
C GLY A 173 12.18 -2.70 -8.95
N ARG A 174 12.12 -2.32 -10.25
CA ARG A 174 11.97 -0.93 -10.76
C ARG A 174 10.77 -0.20 -10.17
N TYR A 175 9.73 -0.96 -9.83
CA TYR A 175 8.44 -0.46 -9.35
C TYR A 175 8.18 -0.79 -7.86
N GLN A 176 9.22 -1.22 -7.12
CA GLN A 176 9.20 -1.49 -5.67
C GLN A 176 8.01 -2.36 -5.19
N PHE A 177 7.76 -3.47 -5.89
CA PHE A 177 6.65 -4.38 -5.56
C PHE A 177 6.83 -4.99 -4.16
N ILE A 178 5.85 -4.80 -3.28
CA ILE A 178 5.79 -5.52 -2.00
C ILE A 178 5.28 -6.96 -2.19
N PRO A 179 5.56 -7.90 -1.25
CA PRO A 179 5.21 -9.32 -1.39
C PRO A 179 3.74 -9.59 -1.70
N ALA A 180 2.81 -8.89 -1.03
CA ALA A 180 1.38 -9.03 -1.21
C ALA A 180 0.95 -8.71 -2.65
N THR A 181 1.41 -7.56 -3.16
CA THR A 181 1.12 -7.05 -4.50
C THR A 181 1.75 -7.94 -5.57
N LEU A 182 3.02 -8.33 -5.42
CA LEU A 182 3.70 -9.24 -6.35
C LEU A 182 2.95 -10.59 -6.45
N LYS A 183 2.54 -11.17 -5.30
CA LYS A 183 1.77 -12.41 -5.24
C LYS A 183 0.40 -12.27 -5.89
N ARG A 184 -0.32 -11.17 -5.66
CA ARG A 184 -1.62 -10.88 -6.29
C ARG A 184 -1.50 -10.79 -7.81
N LEU A 185 -0.59 -9.97 -8.32
CA LEU A 185 -0.43 -9.72 -9.75
C LEU A 185 0.02 -10.98 -10.49
N ALA A 186 1.05 -11.68 -9.98
CA ALA A 186 1.51 -12.94 -10.56
C ALA A 186 0.39 -14.01 -10.56
N GLY A 187 -0.39 -14.11 -9.49
CA GLY A 187 -1.53 -15.04 -9.40
C GLY A 187 -2.67 -14.68 -10.37
N HIS A 188 -3.03 -13.41 -10.48
CA HIS A 188 -4.08 -12.94 -11.40
C HIS A 188 -3.75 -13.17 -12.88
N GLN A 189 -2.48 -13.00 -13.24
CA GLN A 189 -1.98 -13.18 -14.60
C GLN A 189 -1.54 -14.63 -14.92
N GLY A 190 -1.59 -15.54 -13.94
CA GLY A 190 -1.16 -16.95 -14.12
C GLY A 190 0.35 -17.11 -14.36
N VAL A 191 1.18 -16.20 -13.86
CA VAL A 191 2.63 -16.24 -14.08
C VAL A 191 3.25 -17.40 -13.30
N PRO A 192 3.92 -18.36 -13.95
CA PRO A 192 4.44 -19.54 -13.27
C PRO A 192 5.66 -19.18 -12.41
N LEU A 193 5.84 -19.88 -11.29
CA LEU A 193 6.85 -19.54 -10.27
C LEU A 193 8.30 -19.66 -10.78
N ASN A 194 8.54 -20.46 -11.82
CA ASN A 194 9.84 -20.58 -12.50
C ASN A 194 10.13 -19.43 -13.50
N ARG A 195 9.18 -18.52 -13.76
CA ARG A 195 9.41 -17.37 -14.63
C ARG A 195 10.40 -16.42 -13.99
N ARG A 196 11.42 -16.00 -14.75
CA ARG A 196 12.37 -14.94 -14.34
C ARG A 196 11.66 -13.60 -14.14
N PHE A 197 12.05 -12.85 -13.11
CA PHE A 197 11.57 -11.51 -12.78
C PHE A 197 12.32 -10.42 -13.57
N ASN A 198 12.52 -10.66 -14.86
CA ASN A 198 13.20 -9.75 -15.78
C ASN A 198 12.35 -8.50 -16.07
N ALA A 199 12.97 -7.48 -16.68
CA ALA A 199 12.35 -6.20 -17.02
C ALA A 199 10.94 -6.35 -17.61
N ALA A 200 10.79 -7.12 -18.70
CA ALA A 200 9.50 -7.35 -19.35
C ALA A 200 8.41 -7.93 -18.43
N LEU A 201 8.75 -8.75 -17.41
CA LEU A 201 7.76 -9.16 -16.41
C LEU A 201 7.45 -8.02 -15.44
N GLN A 202 8.45 -7.28 -14.96
CA GLN A 202 8.24 -6.13 -14.09
C GLN A 202 7.33 -5.08 -14.75
N ASP A 203 7.57 -4.76 -16.03
CA ASP A 203 6.75 -3.85 -16.82
C ASP A 203 5.31 -4.35 -16.98
N GLN A 204 5.14 -5.65 -17.31
CA GLN A 204 3.81 -6.27 -17.43
C GLN A 204 3.00 -6.23 -16.12
N LEU A 205 3.66 -6.39 -14.96
CA LEU A 205 3.00 -6.27 -13.65
C LEU A 205 2.72 -4.80 -13.30
N ALA A 206 3.60 -3.87 -13.66
CA ALA A 206 3.41 -2.43 -13.44
C ALA A 206 2.32 -1.84 -14.35
N HIS A 207 2.20 -2.28 -15.60
CA HIS A 207 1.13 -1.85 -16.51
C HIS A 207 -0.25 -2.19 -15.92
N GLN A 208 -0.42 -3.38 -15.35
CA GLN A 208 -1.68 -3.72 -14.67
C GLN A 208 -1.97 -2.76 -13.51
N LEU A 209 -0.97 -2.37 -12.71
CA LEU A 209 -1.16 -1.39 -11.63
C LEU A 209 -1.53 0.01 -12.16
N ILE A 210 -0.96 0.42 -13.30
CA ILE A 210 -1.30 1.68 -13.98
C ILE A 210 -2.74 1.67 -14.53
N GLU A 211 -3.21 0.55 -15.08
CA GLU A 211 -4.61 0.38 -15.48
C GLU A 211 -5.56 0.30 -14.26
N GLU A 212 -5.14 -0.36 -13.17
CA GLU A 212 -5.88 -0.38 -11.90
C GLU A 212 -6.02 1.03 -11.31
N ALA A 213 -5.02 1.90 -11.45
CA ALA A 213 -5.09 3.32 -11.06
C ALA A 213 -6.03 4.16 -11.94
N GLY A 214 -6.39 3.67 -13.12
CA GLY A 214 -7.42 4.25 -13.98
C GLY A 214 -6.95 4.81 -15.33
N LEU A 215 -5.78 4.41 -15.85
CA LEU A 215 -5.24 4.91 -17.12
C LEU A 215 -6.28 4.87 -18.27
N SER A 216 -6.90 3.73 -18.52
CA SER A 216 -7.97 3.61 -19.54
C SER A 216 -9.17 4.55 -19.30
N ALA A 217 -9.51 4.87 -18.04
CA ALA A 217 -10.60 5.79 -17.73
C ALA A 217 -10.17 7.26 -17.95
N PHE A 218 -8.93 7.60 -17.59
CA PHE A 218 -8.33 8.90 -17.85
C PHE A 218 -8.22 9.19 -19.35
N LYS A 219 -7.63 8.27 -20.14
CA LYS A 219 -7.53 8.40 -21.60
C LYS A 219 -8.90 8.47 -22.31
N ALA A 220 -9.96 7.97 -21.69
CA ALA A 220 -11.33 8.07 -22.19
C ALA A 220 -12.08 9.35 -21.74
N GLY A 221 -11.42 10.29 -21.05
CA GLY A 221 -12.06 11.50 -20.51
C GLY A 221 -13.05 11.25 -19.37
N LYS A 222 -12.99 10.07 -18.73
CA LYS A 222 -13.91 9.64 -17.65
C LYS A 222 -13.29 9.79 -16.25
N MET A 223 -12.07 10.32 -16.17
CA MET A 223 -11.34 10.57 -14.93
C MET A 223 -10.46 11.80 -15.13
N GLU A 224 -10.44 12.69 -14.13
CA GLU A 224 -9.53 13.84 -14.11
C GLU A 224 -8.07 13.41 -13.93
N GLN A 225 -7.14 14.12 -14.58
CA GLN A 225 -5.69 13.84 -14.50
C GLN A 225 -5.20 13.82 -13.03
N VAL A 226 -5.67 14.77 -12.22
CA VAL A 226 -5.33 14.86 -10.78
C VAL A 226 -5.83 13.63 -10.01
N THR A 227 -6.99 13.09 -10.37
CA THR A 227 -7.54 11.86 -9.76
C THR A 227 -6.70 10.64 -10.16
N PHE A 228 -6.31 10.53 -11.43
CA PHE A 228 -5.41 9.47 -11.90
C PHE A 228 -4.05 9.53 -11.18
N MET A 229 -3.41 10.70 -11.12
CA MET A 229 -2.15 10.91 -10.40
C MET A 229 -2.26 10.58 -8.90
N ASN A 230 -3.35 10.98 -8.25
CA ASN A 230 -3.61 10.61 -6.85
C ASN A 230 -3.84 9.10 -6.66
N ASN A 231 -4.37 8.39 -7.67
CA ASN A 231 -4.48 6.92 -7.64
C ASN A 231 -3.12 6.25 -7.84
N LEU A 232 -2.23 6.77 -8.70
CA LEU A 232 -0.85 6.30 -8.79
C LEU A 232 -0.12 6.45 -7.43
N ALA A 233 -0.33 7.57 -6.72
CA ALA A 233 0.23 7.80 -5.39
C ALA A 233 -0.35 6.88 -4.27
N LYS A 234 -1.46 6.19 -4.51
CA LYS A 234 -2.00 5.11 -3.64
C LYS A 234 -1.34 3.74 -3.91
N ILE A 235 -0.45 3.65 -4.90
CA ILE A 235 0.27 2.41 -5.24
C ILE A 235 1.76 2.60 -4.93
N TRP A 236 2.32 3.72 -5.42
CA TRP A 236 3.74 4.07 -5.28
C TRP A 236 3.91 5.20 -4.27
N ALA A 237 4.70 4.96 -3.22
CA ALA A 237 4.82 5.87 -2.09
C ALA A 237 5.82 7.01 -2.32
N GLY A 238 6.75 6.87 -3.27
CA GLY A 238 7.62 7.94 -3.73
C GLY A 238 6.86 9.03 -4.48
N LEU A 239 5.68 8.71 -5.05
CA LEU A 239 4.82 9.70 -5.69
C LEU A 239 4.06 10.56 -4.65
N PRO A 240 3.99 11.88 -4.85
CA PRO A 240 3.17 12.78 -4.05
C PRO A 240 1.71 12.73 -4.51
N THR A 241 0.80 12.86 -3.54
CA THR A 241 -0.59 13.28 -3.78
C THR A 241 -0.65 14.77 -4.10
N SER A 242 -1.82 15.28 -4.50
CA SER A 242 -2.08 16.71 -4.73
C SER A 242 -1.87 17.60 -3.49
N SER A 243 -1.72 17.02 -2.29
CA SER A 243 -1.28 17.73 -1.07
C SER A 243 0.24 17.97 -0.99
N GLY A 244 1.02 17.48 -1.97
CA GLY A 244 2.48 17.46 -1.95
C GLY A 244 3.10 16.36 -1.10
N LYS A 245 2.30 15.62 -0.30
CA LYS A 245 2.75 14.52 0.55
C LYS A 245 2.50 13.16 -0.11
N SER A 246 3.33 12.17 0.20
CA SER A 246 3.03 10.76 -0.08
C SER A 246 1.70 10.37 0.57
N HIS A 247 0.93 9.50 -0.09
CA HIS A 247 -0.26 8.89 0.52
C HIS A 247 0.08 8.16 1.83
N TYR A 248 1.31 7.65 1.95
CA TYR A 248 1.81 6.91 3.11
C TYR A 248 2.65 7.76 4.06
N HIS A 249 2.53 9.09 4.01
CA HIS A 249 3.24 9.98 4.92
C HIS A 249 2.99 9.61 6.40
N ASN A 250 4.05 9.63 7.20
CA ASN A 250 4.11 9.14 8.60
C ASN A 250 3.97 7.62 8.79
N TYR A 251 3.65 6.83 7.76
CA TYR A 251 3.66 5.38 7.83
C TYR A 251 5.05 4.83 7.42
N ALA A 252 5.68 4.02 8.27
CA ALA A 252 6.95 3.32 8.01
C ALA A 252 8.10 4.19 7.43
N GLY A 253 8.13 5.49 7.74
CA GLY A 253 9.13 6.44 7.22
C GLY A 253 8.94 6.83 5.74
N ASN A 254 7.83 6.46 5.10
CA ASN A 254 7.56 6.81 3.71
C ASN A 254 7.41 8.34 3.54
N LYS A 255 7.97 8.84 2.45
CA LYS A 255 7.89 10.25 2.01
C LYS A 255 7.86 10.29 0.49
N ALA A 256 7.28 11.34 -0.07
CA ALA A 256 7.41 11.57 -1.51
C ALA A 256 8.88 11.88 -1.83
N THR A 257 9.39 11.29 -2.90
CA THR A 257 10.76 11.49 -3.40
C THR A 257 10.82 12.57 -4.48
N VAL A 258 9.68 12.86 -5.12
CA VAL A 258 9.48 13.96 -6.07
C VAL A 258 8.40 14.94 -5.60
N THR A 259 8.41 16.17 -6.11
CA THR A 259 7.39 17.19 -5.76
C THR A 259 6.15 17.07 -6.66
N TRP A 260 4.98 17.49 -6.14
CA TRP A 260 3.74 17.48 -6.94
C TRP A 260 3.87 18.31 -8.23
N ALA A 261 4.55 19.45 -8.18
CA ALA A 261 4.79 20.29 -9.36
C ALA A 261 5.63 19.57 -10.43
N SER A 262 6.71 18.87 -10.04
CA SER A 262 7.54 18.10 -10.98
C SER A 262 6.77 16.90 -11.54
N PHE A 263 6.03 16.18 -10.68
CA PHE A 263 5.19 15.06 -11.11
C PHE A 263 4.11 15.52 -12.10
N LYS A 264 3.39 16.61 -11.81
CA LYS A 264 2.38 17.17 -12.72
C LYS A 264 3.00 17.61 -14.04
N ALA A 265 4.13 18.33 -14.03
CA ALA A 265 4.78 18.77 -15.26
C ALA A 265 5.18 17.61 -16.17
N GLN A 266 5.71 16.51 -15.62
CA GLN A 266 6.01 15.30 -16.39
C GLN A 266 4.74 14.65 -16.96
N MET A 267 3.68 14.53 -16.16
CA MET A 267 2.39 13.98 -16.62
C MET A 267 1.71 14.88 -17.68
N ASP A 268 1.85 16.20 -17.58
CA ASP A 268 1.37 17.16 -18.57
C ASP A 268 2.12 17.00 -19.90
N GLN A 269 3.45 16.84 -19.85
CA GLN A 269 4.27 16.56 -21.05
C GLN A 269 3.88 15.25 -21.71
N ILE A 270 3.60 14.20 -20.92
CA ILE A 270 3.21 12.88 -21.43
C ILE A 270 1.89 12.92 -22.20
N PHE A 271 0.94 13.75 -21.80
CA PHE A 271 -0.42 13.79 -22.37
C PHE A 271 -0.73 15.04 -23.22
N SER A 272 0.29 15.83 -23.58
CA SER A 272 0.17 16.98 -24.49
C SER A 272 0.80 16.77 -25.87
N GLY A 273 1.40 15.60 -26.12
CA GLY A 273 1.87 15.13 -27.43
C GLY A 273 0.85 14.27 -28.17
#